data_AF-A0A3B1ALJ1-F1
#
_entry.id   AF-A0A3B1ALJ1-F1
#
_cell.length_a   1.000
_cell.length_b   1.000
_cell.length_c   1.000
_cell.angle_alpha   90.00
_cell.angle_beta   90.00
_cell.angle_gamma   90.00
#
_symmetry.space_group_name_H-M   'P 1'
#
loop_
_entity.id
_entity.type
_entity.pdbx_description
1 polymer ?
#
loop_
_entity_poly.entity_id
_entity_poly.type
_entity_poly.pdbx_seq_one_letter_code
_entity_poly.pdbx_strand_id
1 'polypeptide(L)'
;MRIVLIGAPGGGKGTQAKLLIEKYGIPQLSTGDLLREAVSAGTALGMQARAAMDAGQLVSDDIVLGMIKERLSRSDAQNGFILDGFPRNIPQAEALDRLLADMGKPLQTSLLIDVDFDVLMQRLTGRRTCSSCGQMYNINTNPPRVEGVCDKCGGDVTQRSDDIEATISNRLRVYEAQTAPLVDYYQGQGKLRSVQGVGEIETIFLNVCQILDSLPSDEAPAEPEKKPAAKKPAAKKKSTKKKTTKKKTTKKKTTKKKATKKKATKKKSTKKKATKKKTTKKKVTKKKAKKKVTKKKAKKKAKKKVTKKKAKKKAKKKVTKKKAKKKAKKKVTKKKAKKKAKKKVTKKKAKKKAKKKVTKKKAKKKAKKKVTKKKARKKAKKKVTKKKAKKKAKKKARRRR
;
A
#
# COMPACT_ATOMS: atom_id res chain seq x y z
N MET A 1 -14.76 3.96 -15.70
CA MET A 1 -14.72 2.78 -14.82
C MET A 1 -13.59 2.89 -13.78
N ARG A 2 -13.89 2.83 -12.47
CA ARG A 2 -12.91 3.00 -11.37
C ARG A 2 -13.00 1.84 -10.40
N ILE A 3 -12.03 0.92 -10.45
CA ILE A 3 -12.12 -0.36 -9.73
C ILE A 3 -10.89 -0.67 -8.88
N VAL A 4 -11.09 -1.47 -7.84
CA VAL A 4 -10.04 -2.12 -7.06
C VAL A 4 -10.10 -3.63 -7.33
N LEU A 5 -8.95 -4.26 -7.55
CA LEU A 5 -8.83 -5.72 -7.58
C LEU A 5 -8.38 -6.26 -6.22
N ILE A 6 -9.26 -7.01 -5.57
CA ILE A 6 -8.98 -7.73 -4.32
C ILE A 6 -8.74 -9.20 -4.63
N GLY A 7 -7.84 -9.81 -3.87
CA GLY A 7 -7.59 -11.23 -3.94
C GLY A 7 -6.22 -11.57 -3.41
N ALA A 8 -6.03 -12.84 -3.06
CA ALA A 8 -4.77 -13.30 -2.50
C ALA A 8 -3.59 -13.14 -3.50
N PRO A 9 -2.34 -13.06 -3.00
CA PRO A 9 -1.16 -13.24 -3.84
C PRO A 9 -1.28 -14.53 -4.66
N GLY A 10 -1.12 -14.45 -5.98
CA GLY A 10 -1.28 -15.61 -6.87
C GLY A 10 -2.71 -15.84 -7.38
N GLY A 11 -3.67 -15.00 -6.98
CA GLY A 11 -5.08 -15.13 -7.41
C GLY A 11 -5.37 -14.78 -8.87
N GLY A 12 -4.40 -14.29 -9.64
CA GLY A 12 -4.60 -13.94 -11.05
C GLY A 12 -4.97 -12.46 -11.34
N LYS A 13 -4.99 -11.59 -10.32
CA LYS A 13 -5.28 -10.15 -10.47
C LYS A 13 -4.54 -9.47 -11.62
N GLY A 14 -3.21 -9.58 -11.65
CA GLY A 14 -2.41 -8.93 -12.70
C GLY A 14 -2.65 -9.50 -14.10
N THR A 15 -3.07 -10.77 -14.21
CA THR A 15 -3.46 -11.36 -15.49
C THR A 15 -4.77 -10.75 -15.98
N GLN A 16 -5.79 -10.74 -15.11
CA GLN A 16 -7.09 -10.15 -15.43
C GLN A 16 -6.99 -8.65 -15.68
N ALA A 17 -6.17 -7.93 -14.91
CA ALA A 17 -5.95 -6.49 -15.10
C ALA A 17 -5.42 -6.16 -16.51
N LYS A 18 -4.50 -6.95 -17.07
CA LYS A 18 -3.98 -6.72 -18.43
C LYS A 18 -5.08 -6.82 -19.49
N LEU A 19 -5.91 -7.86 -19.40
CA LEU A 19 -7.05 -8.04 -20.31
C LEU A 19 -8.08 -6.91 -20.16
N LEU A 20 -8.30 -6.42 -18.94
CA LEU A 20 -9.19 -5.29 -18.67
C LEU A 20 -8.64 -3.97 -19.23
N ILE A 21 -7.32 -3.74 -19.21
CA ILE A 21 -6.71 -2.58 -19.84
C ILE A 21 -7.01 -2.59 -21.34
N GLU A 22 -6.81 -3.73 -22.01
CA GLU A 22 -7.02 -3.88 -23.45
C GLU A 22 -8.49 -3.68 -23.83
N LYS A 23 -9.44 -4.23 -23.06
CA LYS A 23 -10.87 -4.11 -23.34
C LYS A 23 -11.42 -2.69 -23.08
N TYR A 24 -11.03 -2.06 -21.98
CA TYR A 24 -11.69 -0.84 -21.50
C TYR A 24 -10.84 0.43 -21.63
N GLY A 25 -9.60 0.33 -22.09
CA GLY A 25 -8.73 1.47 -22.32
C GLY A 25 -8.36 2.27 -21.07
N ILE A 26 -8.39 1.64 -19.89
CA ILE A 26 -8.08 2.28 -18.60
C ILE A 26 -6.74 1.78 -18.03
N PRO A 27 -5.93 2.63 -17.39
CA PRO A 27 -4.64 2.23 -16.86
C PRO A 27 -4.75 1.32 -15.63
N GLN A 28 -3.83 0.35 -15.55
CA GLN A 28 -3.58 -0.40 -14.31
C GLN A 28 -2.54 0.32 -13.45
N LEU A 29 -2.87 0.49 -12.17
CA LEU A 29 -2.00 1.01 -11.14
C LEU A 29 -1.61 -0.14 -10.21
N SER A 30 -0.58 -0.89 -10.61
CA SER A 30 -0.02 -1.98 -9.82
C SER A 30 1.02 -1.44 -8.84
N THR A 31 0.63 -1.33 -7.55
CA THR A 31 1.58 -0.89 -6.51
C THR A 31 2.79 -1.81 -6.39
N GLY A 32 2.61 -3.10 -6.65
CA GLY A 32 3.70 -4.06 -6.66
C GLY A 32 4.71 -3.78 -7.76
N ASP A 33 4.26 -3.44 -8.97
CA ASP A 33 5.15 -3.14 -10.10
C ASP A 33 5.83 -1.79 -9.92
N LEU A 34 5.08 -0.76 -9.51
CA LEU A 34 5.66 0.56 -9.21
C LEU A 34 6.77 0.48 -8.13
N LEU A 35 6.55 -0.32 -7.09
CA LEU A 35 7.57 -0.53 -6.06
C LEU A 35 8.77 -1.34 -6.58
N ARG A 36 8.56 -2.36 -7.42
CA ARG A 36 9.65 -3.14 -8.03
C ARG A 36 10.48 -2.29 -8.97
N GLU A 37 9.84 -1.48 -9.81
CA GLU A 37 10.51 -0.52 -10.69
C GLU A 37 11.35 0.48 -9.88
N ALA A 38 10.77 1.07 -8.83
CA ALA A 38 11.48 1.97 -7.93
C ALA A 38 12.70 1.30 -7.26
N VAL A 39 12.59 0.00 -6.91
CA VAL A 39 13.66 -0.82 -6.32
C VAL A 39 14.77 -1.11 -7.33
N SER A 40 14.42 -1.42 -8.59
CA SER A 40 15.36 -1.70 -9.68
C SER A 40 16.10 -0.43 -10.11
N ALA A 41 15.39 0.71 -10.19
CA ALA A 41 15.97 2.02 -10.49
C ALA A 41 16.81 2.60 -9.34
N GLY A 42 16.87 1.92 -8.18
CA GLY A 42 17.69 2.37 -7.04
C GLY A 42 17.21 3.67 -6.39
N THR A 43 15.95 4.05 -6.58
CA THR A 43 15.38 5.28 -6.01
C THR A 43 15.38 5.23 -4.48
N ALA A 44 15.39 6.40 -3.82
CA ALA A 44 15.33 6.47 -2.36
C ALA A 44 14.12 5.73 -1.78
N LEU A 45 12.95 5.86 -2.43
CA LEU A 45 11.72 5.15 -2.08
C LEU A 45 11.87 3.64 -2.26
N GLY A 46 12.38 3.20 -3.41
CA GLY A 46 12.61 1.77 -3.67
C GLY A 46 13.55 1.13 -2.65
N MET A 47 14.64 1.81 -2.28
CA MET A 47 15.56 1.33 -1.26
C MET A 47 14.91 1.18 0.13
N GLN A 48 13.95 2.05 0.47
CA GLN A 48 13.16 1.94 1.70
C GLN A 48 12.15 0.79 1.63
N ALA A 49 11.53 0.56 0.47
CA ALA A 49 10.54 -0.49 0.26
C ALA A 49 11.14 -1.91 0.19
N ARG A 50 12.36 -2.06 -0.35
CA ARG A 50 13.02 -3.34 -0.62
C ARG A 50 12.96 -4.32 0.57
N ALA A 51 13.34 -3.86 1.76
CA ALA A 51 13.39 -4.71 2.95
C ALA A 51 12.01 -5.27 3.36
N ALA A 52 10.94 -4.50 3.19
CA ALA A 52 9.58 -4.96 3.45
C ALA A 52 9.13 -5.97 2.39
N MET A 53 9.45 -5.72 1.12
CA MET A 53 9.10 -6.59 0.00
C MET A 53 9.78 -7.96 0.11
N ASP A 54 11.09 -8.00 0.35
CA ASP A 54 11.85 -9.25 0.52
C ASP A 54 11.35 -10.09 1.71
N ALA A 55 10.82 -9.41 2.74
CA ALA A 55 10.23 -10.06 3.92
C ALA A 55 8.75 -10.48 3.73
N GLY A 56 8.15 -10.17 2.59
CA GLY A 56 6.72 -10.38 2.34
C GLY A 56 5.82 -9.56 3.27
N GLN A 57 6.27 -8.37 3.67
CA GLN A 57 5.54 -7.41 4.50
C GLN A 57 4.94 -6.28 3.65
N LEU A 58 4.03 -5.51 4.22
CA LEU A 58 3.52 -4.30 3.59
C LEU A 58 4.53 -3.15 3.69
N VAL A 59 4.64 -2.37 2.63
CA VAL A 59 5.32 -1.07 2.64
C VAL A 59 4.43 -0.07 3.37
N SER A 60 5.01 0.97 3.98
CA SER A 60 4.26 1.97 4.73
C SER A 60 3.20 2.68 3.89
N ASP A 61 2.01 2.84 4.47
CA ASP A 61 0.81 3.35 3.82
C ASP A 61 1.02 4.73 3.18
N ASP A 62 1.67 5.66 3.88
CA ASP A 62 1.93 7.04 3.40
C ASP A 62 2.70 7.07 2.08
N ILE A 63 3.71 6.20 1.94
CA ILE A 63 4.52 6.11 0.73
C ILE A 63 3.65 5.63 -0.44
N VAL A 64 2.86 4.59 -0.21
CA VAL A 64 2.03 3.97 -1.26
C VAL A 64 0.90 4.92 -1.69
N LEU A 65 0.25 5.60 -0.75
CA LEU A 65 -0.78 6.59 -1.04
C LEU A 65 -0.23 7.77 -1.86
N GLY A 66 0.96 8.27 -1.52
CA GLY A 66 1.63 9.32 -2.29
C GLY A 66 1.86 8.92 -3.75
N MET A 67 2.38 7.70 -3.97
CA MET A 67 2.61 7.16 -5.32
C MET A 67 1.30 7.02 -6.12
N ILE A 68 0.23 6.56 -5.47
CA ILE A 68 -1.08 6.41 -6.11
C ILE A 68 -1.65 7.77 -6.49
N LYS A 69 -1.59 8.77 -5.59
CA LYS A 69 -2.06 10.12 -5.85
C LYS A 69 -1.37 10.75 -7.06
N GLU A 70 -0.05 10.65 -7.12
CA GLU A 70 0.73 11.11 -8.27
C GLU A 70 0.30 10.40 -9.56
N ARG A 71 0.16 9.07 -9.52
CA ARG A 71 -0.19 8.28 -10.69
C ARG A 71 -1.61 8.54 -11.21
N LEU A 72 -2.57 8.77 -10.32
CA LEU A 72 -3.95 9.13 -10.63
C LEU A 72 -4.12 10.58 -11.13
N SER A 73 -3.13 11.44 -10.92
CA SER A 73 -3.15 12.83 -11.42
C SER A 73 -2.87 12.94 -12.93
N ARG A 74 -2.35 11.88 -13.56
CA ARG A 74 -2.06 11.85 -14.99
C ARG A 74 -3.34 11.81 -15.83
N SER A 75 -3.26 12.32 -17.06
CA SER A 75 -4.41 12.45 -17.99
C SER A 75 -5.01 11.09 -18.39
N ASP A 76 -4.18 10.05 -18.48
CA ASP A 76 -4.63 8.71 -18.84
C ASP A 76 -5.54 8.05 -17.79
N ALA A 77 -5.45 8.46 -16.52
CA ALA A 77 -6.27 7.96 -15.43
C ALA A 77 -7.57 8.78 -15.21
N GLN A 78 -7.89 9.71 -16.12
CA GLN A 78 -9.08 10.56 -15.98
C GLN A 78 -10.37 9.79 -16.21
N ASN A 79 -10.40 8.94 -17.23
CA ASN A 79 -11.60 8.18 -17.65
C ASN A 79 -11.81 6.88 -16.85
N GLY A 80 -10.85 6.53 -15.99
CA GLY A 80 -10.91 5.34 -15.17
C GLY A 80 -9.54 4.82 -14.77
N PHE A 81 -9.54 3.78 -13.95
CA PHE A 81 -8.33 3.11 -13.51
C PHE A 81 -8.66 1.77 -12.84
N ILE A 82 -7.66 0.89 -12.81
CA ILE A 82 -7.66 -0.37 -12.08
C ILE A 82 -6.58 -0.31 -11.01
N LEU A 83 -6.96 -0.31 -9.73
CA LEU A 83 -6.00 -0.44 -8.64
C LEU A 83 -5.70 -1.92 -8.38
N ASP A 84 -4.44 -2.33 -8.59
CA ASP A 84 -3.98 -3.70 -8.34
C ASP A 84 -3.02 -3.74 -7.15
N GLY A 85 -3.39 -4.52 -6.15
CA GLY A 85 -2.59 -4.74 -4.96
C GLY A 85 -2.64 -3.59 -3.95
N PHE A 86 -3.60 -2.68 -4.07
CA PHE A 86 -3.95 -1.67 -3.07
C PHE A 86 -5.45 -1.39 -3.11
N PRO A 87 -6.12 -1.22 -1.96
CA PRO A 87 -5.59 -1.30 -0.60
C PRO A 87 -5.33 -2.74 -0.15
N ARG A 88 -4.56 -2.89 0.94
CA ARG A 88 -4.22 -4.19 1.56
C ARG A 88 -4.63 -4.29 3.03
N ASN A 89 -5.16 -3.21 3.61
CA ASN A 89 -5.70 -3.18 4.95
C ASN A 89 -6.79 -2.10 5.05
N ILE A 90 -7.58 -2.14 6.13
CA ILE A 90 -8.70 -1.22 6.36
C ILE A 90 -8.25 0.26 6.38
N PRO A 91 -7.19 0.65 7.12
CA PRO A 91 -6.70 2.04 7.09
C PRO A 91 -6.35 2.54 5.67
N GLN A 92 -5.74 1.71 4.83
CA GLN A 92 -5.45 2.04 3.44
C GLN A 92 -6.72 2.22 2.61
N ALA A 93 -7.76 1.41 2.85
CA ALA A 93 -9.03 1.52 2.15
C ALA A 93 -9.76 2.82 2.51
N GLU A 94 -9.81 3.16 3.80
CA GLU A 94 -10.36 4.45 4.24
C GLU A 94 -9.59 5.64 3.67
N ALA A 95 -8.25 5.56 3.64
CA ALA A 95 -7.42 6.61 3.07
C ALA A 95 -7.61 6.74 1.56
N LEU A 96 -7.81 5.61 0.86
CA LEU A 96 -8.15 5.61 -0.57
C LEU A 96 -9.50 6.27 -0.82
N ASP A 97 -10.52 5.92 -0.04
CA ASP A 97 -11.86 6.48 -0.19
C ASP A 97 -11.84 8.01 0.00
N ARG A 98 -11.11 8.51 1.02
CA ARG A 98 -10.91 9.94 1.23
C ARG A 98 -10.20 10.60 0.05
N LEU A 99 -9.08 10.01 -0.40
CA LEU A 99 -8.32 10.53 -1.54
C LEU A 99 -9.17 10.63 -2.80
N LEU A 100 -9.95 9.58 -3.10
CA LEU A 100 -10.80 9.52 -4.28
C LEU A 100 -11.99 10.49 -4.18
N ALA A 101 -12.56 10.67 -2.98
CA ALA A 101 -13.60 11.67 -2.74
C ALA A 101 -13.07 13.09 -2.96
N ASP A 102 -11.88 13.42 -2.43
CA ASP A 102 -11.23 14.73 -2.62
C ASP A 102 -10.96 15.03 -4.11
N MET A 103 -10.74 13.99 -4.91
CA MET A 103 -10.54 14.08 -6.35
C MET A 103 -11.84 14.08 -7.16
N GLY A 104 -13.01 13.97 -6.52
CA GLY A 104 -14.31 13.86 -7.20
C GLY A 104 -14.47 12.57 -8.00
N LYS A 105 -13.73 11.51 -7.65
CA LYS A 105 -13.64 10.25 -8.40
C LYS A 105 -13.90 9.04 -7.50
N PRO A 106 -15.07 8.93 -6.84
CA PRO A 106 -15.35 7.84 -5.92
C PRO A 106 -15.23 6.48 -6.59
N LEU A 107 -14.76 5.48 -5.83
CA LEU A 107 -14.63 4.11 -6.31
C LEU A 107 -16.01 3.54 -6.66
N GLN A 108 -16.13 2.93 -7.85
CA GLN A 108 -17.40 2.34 -8.31
C GLN A 108 -17.57 0.92 -7.80
N THR A 109 -16.51 0.09 -7.89
CA THR A 109 -16.58 -1.31 -7.48
C THR A 109 -15.25 -1.82 -6.95
N SER A 110 -15.33 -2.86 -6.13
CA SER A 110 -14.22 -3.66 -5.68
C SER A 110 -14.47 -5.10 -6.12
N LEU A 111 -13.58 -5.63 -6.96
CA LEU A 111 -13.71 -6.97 -7.52
C LEU A 111 -12.79 -7.95 -6.79
N LEU A 112 -13.37 -8.91 -6.09
CA LEU A 112 -12.68 -10.04 -5.48
C LEU A 112 -12.49 -11.17 -6.50
N ILE A 113 -11.25 -11.56 -6.76
CA ILE A 113 -10.93 -12.79 -7.48
C ILE A 113 -10.60 -13.86 -6.43
N ASP A 114 -11.57 -14.74 -6.17
CA ASP A 114 -11.49 -15.74 -5.12
C ASP A 114 -10.83 -17.02 -5.60
N VAL A 115 -9.85 -17.52 -4.85
CA VAL A 115 -9.04 -18.68 -5.23
C VAL A 115 -8.62 -19.44 -3.98
N ASP A 116 -8.82 -20.75 -4.02
CA ASP A 116 -8.45 -21.65 -2.94
C ASP A 116 -6.94 -21.65 -2.64
N PHE A 117 -6.62 -21.81 -1.36
CA PHE A 117 -5.25 -21.74 -0.84
C PHE A 117 -4.26 -22.68 -1.55
N ASP A 118 -4.66 -23.92 -1.82
CA ASP A 118 -3.79 -24.91 -2.43
C ASP A 118 -3.42 -24.55 -3.88
N VAL A 119 -4.37 -23.96 -4.62
CA VAL A 119 -4.16 -23.45 -5.98
C VAL A 119 -3.22 -22.24 -5.97
N LEU A 120 -3.37 -21.34 -5.00
CA LEU A 120 -2.50 -20.17 -4.84
C LEU A 120 -1.03 -20.56 -4.64
N MET A 121 -0.77 -21.59 -3.83
CA MET A 121 0.60 -22.06 -3.58
C MET A 121 1.25 -22.53 -4.88
N GLN A 122 0.59 -23.39 -5.65
CA GLN A 122 1.09 -23.91 -6.92
C GLN A 122 1.33 -22.78 -7.93
N ARG A 123 0.43 -21.80 -8.01
CA ARG A 123 0.58 -20.63 -8.89
C ARG A 123 1.78 -19.78 -8.52
N LEU A 124 2.01 -19.54 -7.22
CA LEU A 124 3.11 -18.70 -6.76
C LEU A 124 4.48 -19.37 -6.93
N THR A 125 4.61 -20.66 -6.64
CA THR A 125 5.87 -21.40 -6.83
C THR A 125 6.22 -21.55 -8.31
N GLY A 126 5.20 -21.66 -9.17
CA GLY A 126 5.38 -21.79 -10.61
C GLY A 126 5.56 -20.47 -11.36
N ARG A 127 5.38 -19.31 -10.71
CA ARG A 127 5.44 -18.02 -11.39
C ARG A 127 6.85 -17.71 -11.89
N ARG A 128 6.93 -17.21 -13.11
CA ARG A 128 8.13 -16.59 -13.69
C ARG A 128 7.79 -15.20 -14.21
N THR A 129 8.78 -14.32 -14.29
CA THR A 129 8.62 -12.95 -14.75
C THR A 129 9.82 -12.56 -15.60
N CYS A 130 9.56 -11.96 -16.76
CA CYS A 130 10.61 -11.38 -17.59
C CYS A 130 11.23 -10.18 -16.87
N SER A 131 12.55 -10.14 -16.76
CA SER A 131 13.31 -9.04 -16.14
C SER A 131 13.20 -7.74 -16.93
N SER A 132 13.07 -7.83 -18.26
CA SER A 132 13.06 -6.66 -19.16
C SER A 132 11.68 -6.02 -19.27
N CYS A 133 10.64 -6.79 -19.62
CA CYS A 133 9.31 -6.24 -19.94
C CYS A 133 8.23 -6.55 -18.88
N GLY A 134 8.57 -7.30 -17.82
CA GLY A 134 7.63 -7.66 -16.77
C GLY A 134 6.55 -8.68 -17.18
N GLN A 135 6.66 -9.31 -18.36
CA GLN A 135 5.73 -10.35 -18.78
C GLN A 135 5.72 -11.51 -17.78
N MET A 136 4.52 -11.98 -17.41
CA MET A 136 4.34 -13.03 -16.41
C MET A 136 4.06 -14.36 -17.08
N TYR A 137 4.73 -15.39 -16.59
CA TYR A 137 4.59 -16.78 -17.02
C TYR A 137 4.31 -17.67 -15.82
N ASN A 138 3.85 -18.90 -16.08
CA ASN A 138 3.76 -19.94 -15.08
C ASN A 138 4.21 -21.26 -15.69
N ILE A 139 5.15 -21.95 -15.06
CA ILE A 139 5.71 -23.21 -15.57
C ILE A 139 4.66 -24.30 -15.85
N ASN A 140 3.49 -24.25 -15.19
CA ASN A 140 2.45 -25.28 -15.35
C ASN A 140 1.33 -24.87 -16.30
N THR A 141 0.95 -23.58 -16.33
CA THR A 141 -0.27 -23.13 -17.02
C THR A 141 0.01 -22.21 -18.20
N ASN A 142 1.16 -21.56 -18.24
CA ASN A 142 1.55 -20.66 -19.32
C ASN A 142 3.09 -20.52 -19.35
N PRO A 143 3.81 -21.60 -19.71
CA PRO A 143 5.26 -21.56 -19.80
C PRO A 143 5.69 -20.71 -21.01
N PRO A 144 6.88 -20.09 -20.98
CA PRO A 144 7.44 -19.49 -22.19
C PRO A 144 7.69 -20.57 -23.26
N ARG A 145 7.70 -20.20 -24.54
CA ARG A 145 7.97 -21.15 -25.65
C ARG A 145 9.36 -21.76 -25.55
N VAL A 146 10.33 -20.95 -25.13
CA VAL A 146 11.70 -21.38 -24.85
C VAL A 146 12.00 -21.14 -23.37
N GLU A 147 12.52 -22.15 -22.69
CA GLU A 147 12.79 -22.05 -21.26
C GLU A 147 13.76 -20.89 -20.96
N GLY A 148 13.37 -20.04 -20.01
CA GLY A 148 14.18 -18.88 -19.61
C GLY A 148 14.10 -17.67 -20.55
N VAL A 149 13.40 -17.75 -21.69
CA VAL A 149 13.34 -16.66 -22.68
C VAL A 149 11.93 -16.11 -22.82
N CYS A 150 11.78 -14.78 -22.84
CA CYS A 150 10.48 -14.14 -22.96
C CYS A 150 9.99 -14.12 -24.41
N ASP A 151 8.83 -14.72 -24.68
CA ASP A 151 8.19 -14.71 -26.01
C ASP A 151 7.88 -13.31 -26.55
N LYS A 152 7.72 -12.30 -25.68
CA LYS A 152 7.36 -10.94 -26.08
C LYS A 152 8.56 -10.07 -26.47
N CYS A 153 9.72 -10.27 -25.84
CA CYS A 153 10.86 -9.34 -25.98
C CYS A 153 12.24 -10.02 -26.00
N GLY A 154 12.31 -11.34 -25.91
CA GLY A 154 13.57 -12.10 -25.85
C GLY A 154 14.33 -12.00 -24.53
N GLY A 155 13.89 -11.19 -23.56
CA GLY A 155 14.58 -11.01 -22.28
C GLY A 155 14.47 -12.20 -21.32
N ASP A 156 15.32 -12.23 -20.30
CA ASP A 156 15.41 -13.33 -19.33
C ASP A 156 14.15 -13.48 -18.48
N VAL A 157 13.65 -14.72 -18.38
CA VAL A 157 12.48 -15.09 -17.58
C VAL A 157 12.95 -15.81 -16.31
N THR A 158 12.80 -15.15 -15.17
CA THR A 158 13.29 -15.64 -13.88
C THR A 158 12.17 -15.74 -12.84
N GLN A 159 12.41 -16.51 -11.78
CA GLN A 159 11.51 -16.50 -10.62
C GLN A 159 11.77 -15.25 -9.78
N ARG A 160 10.72 -14.63 -9.25
CA ARG A 160 10.88 -13.46 -8.37
C ARG A 160 11.55 -13.84 -7.06
N SER A 161 12.34 -12.91 -6.50
CA SER A 161 13.04 -13.12 -5.23
C SER A 161 12.11 -13.40 -4.05
N ASP A 162 10.86 -12.89 -4.09
CA ASP A 162 9.84 -13.05 -3.05
C ASP A 162 8.94 -14.28 -3.24
N ASP A 163 9.17 -15.09 -4.28
CA ASP A 163 8.40 -16.31 -4.59
C ASP A 163 9.04 -17.60 -4.06
N ILE A 164 9.64 -17.53 -2.88
CA ILE A 164 10.09 -18.71 -2.13
C ILE A 164 9.02 -19.17 -1.14
N GLU A 165 8.91 -20.49 -0.89
CA GLU A 165 7.83 -21.09 -0.08
C GLU A 165 7.62 -20.41 1.28
N ALA A 166 8.73 -20.06 1.96
CA ALA A 166 8.69 -19.38 3.26
C ALA A 166 8.08 -17.97 3.17
N THR A 167 8.42 -17.22 2.13
CA THR A 167 7.91 -15.87 1.88
C THR A 167 6.48 -15.92 1.38
N ILE A 168 6.15 -16.83 0.47
CA ILE A 168 4.79 -17.10 -0.01
C ILE A 168 3.85 -17.39 1.18
N SER A 169 4.24 -18.32 2.05
CA SER A 169 3.48 -18.67 3.25
C SER A 169 3.27 -17.47 4.17
N ASN A 170 4.24 -16.55 4.25
CA ASN A 170 4.09 -15.33 5.03
C ASN A 170 3.14 -14.34 4.36
N ARG A 171 3.26 -14.14 3.04
CA ARG A 171 2.39 -13.26 2.25
C ARG A 171 0.92 -13.68 2.34
N LEU A 172 0.65 -14.98 2.23
CA LEU A 172 -0.71 -15.52 2.39
C LEU A 172 -1.25 -15.30 3.81
N ARG A 173 -0.42 -15.47 4.85
CA ARG A 173 -0.82 -15.18 6.24
C ARG A 173 -1.11 -13.69 6.46
N VAL A 174 -0.28 -12.80 5.89
CA VAL A 174 -0.49 -11.35 5.99
C VAL A 174 -1.75 -10.94 5.26
N TYR A 175 -1.99 -11.50 4.07
CA TYR A 175 -3.25 -11.32 3.33
C TYR A 175 -4.45 -11.70 4.18
N GLU A 176 -4.46 -12.89 4.76
CA GLU A 176 -5.58 -13.36 5.60
C GLU A 176 -5.83 -12.43 6.79
N ALA A 177 -4.76 -11.93 7.42
CA ALA A 177 -4.87 -11.12 8.63
C ALA A 177 -5.23 -9.64 8.36
N GLN A 178 -4.89 -9.11 7.19
CA GLN A 178 -4.96 -7.67 6.92
C GLN A 178 -5.82 -7.31 5.72
N THR A 179 -5.78 -8.13 4.66
CA THR A 179 -6.44 -7.85 3.39
C THR A 179 -7.78 -8.56 3.27
N ALA A 180 -7.95 -9.77 3.78
CA ALA A 180 -9.24 -10.48 3.75
C ALA A 180 -10.39 -9.68 4.42
N PRO A 181 -10.18 -8.94 5.53
CA PRO A 181 -11.22 -8.07 6.09
C PRO A 181 -11.71 -6.95 5.16
N LEU A 182 -10.99 -6.64 4.07
CA LEU A 182 -11.46 -5.67 3.08
C LEU A 182 -12.71 -6.17 2.33
N VAL A 183 -12.93 -7.49 2.29
CA VAL A 183 -14.15 -8.06 1.70
C VAL A 183 -15.37 -7.51 2.43
N ASP A 184 -15.40 -7.64 3.76
CA ASP A 184 -16.49 -7.12 4.59
C ASP A 184 -16.62 -5.59 4.48
N TYR A 185 -15.49 -4.88 4.41
CA TYR A 185 -15.46 -3.43 4.25
C TYR A 185 -16.16 -2.97 2.97
N TYR A 186 -15.77 -3.51 1.82
CA TYR A 186 -16.39 -3.12 0.54
C TYR A 186 -17.78 -3.72 0.35
N GLN A 187 -18.08 -4.85 0.98
CA GLN A 187 -19.42 -5.40 1.03
C GLN A 187 -20.37 -4.48 1.80
N GLY A 188 -19.93 -3.96 2.95
CA GLY A 188 -20.70 -2.98 3.74
C GLY A 188 -20.96 -1.67 3.00
N GLN A 189 -20.14 -1.33 2.01
CA GLN A 189 -20.37 -0.19 1.12
C GLN A 189 -21.22 -0.52 -0.12
N GLY A 190 -21.62 -1.78 -0.32
CA GLY A 190 -22.35 -2.23 -1.53
C GLY A 190 -21.48 -2.30 -2.80
N LYS A 191 -20.17 -2.06 -2.69
CA LYS A 191 -19.22 -1.99 -3.81
C LYS A 191 -18.57 -3.33 -4.14
N LEU A 192 -18.66 -4.32 -3.26
CA LEU A 192 -18.01 -5.63 -3.50
C LEU A 192 -18.74 -6.40 -4.60
N ARG A 193 -17.97 -6.97 -5.53
CA ARG A 193 -18.36 -8.04 -6.43
C ARG A 193 -17.31 -9.16 -6.36
N SER A 194 -17.69 -10.39 -6.65
CA SER A 194 -16.80 -11.55 -6.56
C SER A 194 -16.87 -12.43 -7.80
N VAL A 195 -15.75 -12.99 -8.19
CA VAL A 195 -15.63 -13.98 -9.27
C VAL A 195 -14.74 -15.14 -8.81
N GLN A 196 -15.03 -16.35 -9.27
CA GLN A 196 -14.17 -17.50 -9.04
C GLN A 196 -12.93 -17.41 -9.95
N GLY A 197 -11.74 -17.42 -9.37
CA GLY A 197 -10.46 -17.32 -10.07
C GLY A 197 -9.81 -18.65 -10.42
N VAL A 198 -10.61 -19.71 -10.59
CA VAL A 198 -10.17 -21.07 -10.94
C VAL A 198 -10.75 -21.45 -12.30
N GLY A 199 -9.93 -22.03 -13.18
CA GLY A 199 -10.31 -22.37 -14.56
C GLY A 199 -9.47 -21.64 -15.60
N GLU A 200 -9.95 -21.63 -16.83
CA GLU A 200 -9.34 -20.96 -17.98
C GLU A 200 -9.34 -19.43 -17.83
N ILE A 201 -8.29 -18.80 -18.35
CA ILE A 201 -8.08 -17.36 -18.21
C ILE A 201 -9.19 -16.58 -18.91
N GLU A 202 -9.58 -16.98 -20.13
CA GLU A 202 -10.64 -16.30 -20.89
C GLU A 202 -11.99 -16.45 -20.21
N THR A 203 -12.32 -17.63 -19.67
CA THR A 203 -13.60 -17.83 -18.96
C THR A 203 -13.72 -16.93 -17.73
N ILE A 204 -12.64 -16.83 -16.93
CA ILE A 204 -12.61 -15.92 -15.78
C ILE A 204 -12.78 -14.48 -16.26
N PHE A 205 -12.11 -14.09 -17.34
CA PHE A 205 -12.19 -12.74 -17.90
C PHE A 205 -13.60 -12.38 -18.38
N LEU A 206 -14.29 -13.31 -19.06
CA LEU A 206 -15.67 -13.12 -19.50
C LEU A 206 -16.62 -12.91 -18.30
N ASN A 207 -16.46 -13.70 -17.25
CA ASN A 207 -17.25 -13.54 -16.02
C ASN A 207 -16.99 -12.18 -15.35
N VAL A 208 -15.72 -11.74 -15.31
CA VAL A 208 -15.36 -10.42 -14.82
C VAL A 208 -16.02 -9.32 -15.66
N CYS A 209 -15.93 -9.43 -16.98
CA CYS A 209 -16.56 -8.49 -17.89
C CYS A 209 -18.06 -8.39 -17.66
N GLN A 210 -18.75 -9.51 -17.57
CA GLN A 210 -20.20 -9.55 -17.32
C GLN A 210 -20.56 -8.80 -16.03
N ILE A 211 -19.79 -8.99 -14.96
CA ILE A 211 -19.98 -8.26 -13.70
C ILE A 211 -19.77 -6.76 -13.90
N LEU A 212 -18.67 -6.36 -14.54
CA LEU A 212 -18.31 -4.95 -14.70
C LEU A 212 -19.26 -4.20 -15.65
N ASP A 213 -19.66 -4.86 -16.74
CA ASP A 213 -20.57 -4.30 -17.75
C ASP A 213 -22.01 -4.17 -17.21
N SER A 214 -22.37 -4.98 -16.19
CA SER A 214 -23.67 -4.87 -15.50
C SER A 214 -23.72 -3.73 -14.47
N LEU A 215 -22.61 -3.05 -14.18
CA LEU A 215 -22.60 -1.96 -13.22
C LEU A 215 -23.25 -0.71 -13.83
N PRO A 216 -24.05 0.03 -13.06
CA PRO A 216 -24.59 1.29 -13.54
C PRO A 216 -23.45 2.24 -13.90
N SER A 217 -23.50 2.82 -15.11
CA SER A 217 -22.67 3.96 -15.48
C SER A 217 -22.99 5.15 -14.57
N ASP A 218 -22.01 6.02 -14.30
CA ASP A 218 -22.16 7.21 -13.45
C ASP A 218 -23.13 8.26 -14.05
N GLU A 219 -24.38 7.91 -14.35
CA GLU A 219 -25.45 8.91 -14.34
C GLU A 219 -25.76 9.24 -12.88
N ALA A 220 -25.96 10.54 -12.62
CA ALA A 220 -26.04 11.16 -11.30
C ALA A 220 -26.94 10.37 -10.32
N PRO A 221 -26.67 10.43 -8.99
CA PRO A 221 -27.44 9.64 -8.03
C PRO A 221 -28.91 10.02 -8.12
N ALA A 222 -29.75 9.05 -8.47
CA ALA A 222 -31.17 9.14 -8.20
C ALA A 222 -31.33 9.49 -6.71
N GLU A 223 -32.06 10.58 -6.44
CA GLU A 223 -32.45 10.92 -5.08
C GLU A 223 -33.04 9.69 -4.38
N PRO A 224 -32.76 9.47 -3.09
CA PRO A 224 -33.28 8.30 -2.40
C PRO A 224 -34.81 8.28 -2.50
N GLU A 225 -35.35 7.22 -3.09
CA GLU A 225 -36.78 6.99 -3.21
C GLU A 225 -37.44 7.18 -1.83
N LYS A 226 -38.30 8.19 -1.75
CA LYS A 226 -39.20 8.37 -0.61
C LYS A 226 -40.11 7.15 -0.53
N LYS A 227 -39.97 6.35 0.53
CA LYS A 227 -40.95 5.32 0.90
C LYS A 227 -42.37 5.93 0.89
N PRO A 228 -43.37 5.27 0.28
CA PRO A 228 -44.73 5.78 0.32
C PRO A 228 -45.24 5.77 1.76
N ALA A 229 -45.63 6.94 2.23
CA ALA A 229 -46.27 7.11 3.53
C ALA A 229 -47.60 6.35 3.56
N ALA A 230 -47.76 5.51 4.57
CA ALA A 230 -49.00 4.82 4.86
C ALA A 230 -50.12 5.84 5.13
N LYS A 231 -51.22 5.73 4.37
CA LYS A 231 -52.46 6.47 4.59
C LYS A 231 -53.21 5.88 5.80
N LYS A 232 -53.67 6.74 6.72
CA LYS A 232 -54.93 6.61 7.47
C LYS A 232 -55.37 7.99 8.04
N PRO A 233 -56.64 8.19 8.41
CA PRO A 233 -57.49 9.13 7.70
C PRO A 233 -57.97 10.34 8.54
N ALA A 234 -58.57 11.26 7.80
CA ALA A 234 -59.33 12.46 8.15
C ALA A 234 -59.83 12.66 9.60
N ALA A 235 -59.62 13.88 10.11
CA ALA A 235 -60.63 14.58 10.91
C ALA A 235 -60.43 16.11 10.95
N LYS A 236 -61.43 16.80 10.40
CA LYS A 236 -62.07 18.06 10.83
C LYS A 236 -61.28 19.38 10.92
N LYS A 237 -61.78 20.32 10.11
CA LYS A 237 -61.68 21.79 10.18
C LYS A 237 -61.88 22.34 11.59
N LYS A 238 -61.08 23.36 11.96
CA LYS A 238 -61.60 24.57 12.60
C LYS A 238 -60.74 25.79 12.28
N SER A 239 -61.43 26.79 11.79
CA SER A 239 -61.02 28.15 11.43
C SER A 239 -60.84 29.04 12.64
N THR A 240 -59.86 29.96 12.62
CA THR A 240 -60.04 31.32 13.19
C THR A 240 -59.11 32.36 12.54
N LYS A 241 -59.78 33.44 12.11
CA LYS A 241 -59.41 34.83 11.74
C LYS A 241 -58.09 35.40 12.33
N LYS A 242 -57.32 36.18 11.55
CA LYS A 242 -57.32 37.68 11.40
C LYS A 242 -56.84 38.37 12.70
N LYS A 243 -55.96 39.38 12.78
CA LYS A 243 -55.72 40.56 11.93
C LYS A 243 -54.47 41.33 12.45
N THR A 244 -53.87 42.09 11.54
CA THR A 244 -52.84 43.15 11.59
C THR A 244 -52.79 44.14 12.77
N THR A 245 -51.62 44.74 13.03
CA THR A 245 -51.28 46.20 12.89
C THR A 245 -49.78 46.44 13.27
N LYS A 246 -48.95 47.09 12.42
CA LYS A 246 -48.57 48.54 12.39
C LYS A 246 -47.96 49.04 13.73
N LYS A 247 -46.88 49.84 13.86
CA LYS A 247 -46.08 50.68 12.93
C LYS A 247 -44.85 51.26 13.70
N LYS A 248 -43.74 51.45 12.98
CA LYS A 248 -42.84 52.65 12.91
C LYS A 248 -41.83 53.09 14.01
N THR A 249 -40.56 53.18 13.51
CA THR A 249 -39.54 54.28 13.56
C THR A 249 -38.84 54.62 14.89
N THR A 250 -37.50 54.79 14.93
CA THR A 250 -36.64 55.79 14.26
C THR A 250 -35.20 55.23 14.07
N LYS A 251 -34.47 55.33 12.94
CA LYS A 251 -33.77 56.43 12.22
C LYS A 251 -32.62 57.14 12.99
N LYS A 252 -31.34 56.91 12.60
CA LYS A 252 -30.43 57.92 11.98
C LYS A 252 -29.02 57.41 11.56
N LYS A 253 -28.76 57.61 10.25
CA LYS A 253 -27.55 58.15 9.56
C LYS A 253 -26.19 57.41 9.65
N THR A 254 -25.61 56.81 8.60
CA THR A 254 -25.02 57.32 7.31
C THR A 254 -23.99 58.44 7.49
N THR A 255 -22.75 58.35 6.97
CA THR A 255 -22.41 58.55 5.54
C THR A 255 -21.04 57.97 5.08
N LYS A 256 -20.96 57.69 3.77
CA LYS A 256 -19.79 57.43 2.90
C LYS A 256 -19.16 58.74 2.37
N LYS A 257 -17.85 58.72 2.03
CA LYS A 257 -17.18 59.16 0.76
C LYS A 257 -15.66 59.39 1.03
N LYS A 258 -14.67 58.88 0.29
CA LYS A 258 -14.25 58.95 -1.14
C LYS A 258 -13.25 60.11 -1.43
N ALA A 259 -12.01 59.72 -1.78
CA ALA A 259 -11.07 60.25 -2.80
C ALA A 259 -10.29 61.60 -2.69
N THR A 260 -8.96 61.46 -2.90
CA THR A 260 -8.02 62.19 -3.80
C THR A 260 -7.43 63.61 -3.52
N LYS A 261 -6.08 63.64 -3.62
CA LYS A 261 -5.14 64.60 -4.28
C LYS A 261 -4.74 65.96 -3.66
N LYS A 262 -3.40 66.07 -3.43
CA LYS A 262 -2.39 67.13 -3.76
C LYS A 262 -2.57 68.61 -3.31
N LYS A 263 -1.57 69.14 -2.57
CA LYS A 263 -0.53 70.18 -2.93
C LYS A 263 0.24 70.59 -1.65
N ALA A 264 1.59 70.58 -1.64
CA ALA A 264 2.54 71.71 -1.81
C ALA A 264 2.52 72.71 -0.61
N THR A 265 3.60 73.26 -0.02
CA THR A 265 5.01 73.49 -0.44
C THR A 265 5.82 74.17 0.70
N LYS A 266 7.17 74.17 0.54
CA LYS A 266 8.21 75.13 1.05
C LYS A 266 8.69 74.93 2.52
N LYS A 267 9.99 75.08 2.87
CA LYS A 267 11.11 75.83 2.22
C LYS A 267 12.51 75.38 2.72
N LYS A 268 13.49 75.38 1.78
CA LYS A 268 14.96 75.72 1.81
C LYS A 268 15.92 74.98 2.78
N SER A 269 17.20 74.69 2.45
CA SER A 269 18.21 75.30 1.55
C SER A 269 19.25 74.23 1.08
N THR A 270 19.51 74.04 -0.23
CA THR A 270 20.69 74.46 -1.05
C THR A 270 22.08 74.13 -0.47
N LYS A 271 23.09 73.57 -1.18
CA LYS A 271 23.55 73.80 -2.56
C LYS A 271 24.52 72.67 -2.99
N LYS A 272 24.66 72.44 -4.30
CA LYS A 272 25.49 71.41 -4.97
C LYS A 272 26.56 72.12 -5.84
N LYS A 273 27.63 71.38 -6.19
CA LYS A 273 28.36 71.36 -7.50
C LYS A 273 29.70 72.12 -7.62
N ALA A 274 30.75 71.40 -8.06
CA ALA A 274 31.74 71.71 -9.12
C ALA A 274 32.92 70.69 -9.02
N THR A 275 33.14 69.71 -9.90
CA THR A 275 33.78 69.68 -11.26
C THR A 275 35.29 69.95 -11.35
N LYS A 276 35.98 68.96 -11.93
CA LYS A 276 37.12 68.98 -12.89
C LYS A 276 38.57 69.24 -12.39
N LYS A 277 39.42 68.25 -12.70
CA LYS A 277 40.55 68.26 -13.68
C LYS A 277 41.87 67.70 -13.13
N LYS A 278 42.43 66.78 -13.91
CA LYS A 278 43.79 66.20 -13.88
C LYS A 278 44.87 67.29 -14.03
N THR A 279 46.03 67.07 -13.39
CA THR A 279 47.36 67.21 -14.02
C THR A 279 48.38 66.27 -13.37
N THR A 280 49.08 65.55 -14.25
CA THR A 280 50.35 64.80 -14.11
C THR A 280 51.53 65.77 -13.87
N LYS A 281 52.76 65.48 -13.40
CA LYS A 281 53.69 64.34 -13.63
C LYS A 281 55.00 64.61 -12.83
N LYS A 282 55.66 63.53 -12.33
CA LYS A 282 57.13 63.27 -12.18
C LYS A 282 58.01 64.23 -11.34
N LYS A 283 59.11 63.86 -10.66
CA LYS A 283 59.86 62.64 -10.24
C LYS A 283 61.05 63.23 -9.41
N VAL A 284 61.61 62.61 -8.36
CA VAL A 284 62.93 61.93 -8.39
C VAL A 284 63.31 61.48 -6.95
N THR A 285 63.48 60.15 -6.79
CA THR A 285 64.41 59.35 -5.93
C THR A 285 64.64 59.63 -4.44
N LYS A 286 65.00 58.69 -3.55
CA LYS A 286 64.93 57.21 -3.38
C LYS A 286 65.56 56.92 -1.99
N LYS A 287 64.92 56.06 -1.18
CA LYS A 287 65.50 55.17 -0.12
C LYS A 287 66.38 55.78 1.01
N LYS A 288 65.94 55.59 2.27
CA LYS A 288 66.34 54.47 3.16
C LYS A 288 65.61 54.52 4.51
N ALA A 289 65.47 53.33 5.11
CA ALA A 289 64.55 52.97 6.15
C ALA A 289 65.05 53.26 7.58
N LYS A 290 64.15 53.66 8.49
CA LYS A 290 64.26 53.41 9.93
C LYS A 290 62.95 52.80 10.45
N LYS A 291 63.08 51.56 10.93
CA LYS A 291 62.05 50.65 11.42
C LYS A 291 62.46 50.28 12.84
N LYS A 292 61.78 50.85 13.85
CA LYS A 292 61.78 50.51 15.30
C LYS A 292 61.22 51.80 15.93
N VAL A 293 59.94 51.92 16.21
CA VAL A 293 59.31 51.50 17.47
C VAL A 293 57.81 51.28 17.22
N THR A 294 57.37 50.02 17.05
CA THR A 294 55.96 49.59 17.26
C THR A 294 55.90 48.06 17.23
N LYS A 295 56.62 47.39 18.15
CA LYS A 295 56.59 45.91 18.23
C LYS A 295 56.72 45.37 19.65
N LYS A 296 56.01 45.95 20.63
CA LYS A 296 55.86 45.33 21.96
C LYS A 296 54.42 45.24 22.52
N LYS A 297 53.43 45.96 21.97
CA LYS A 297 52.01 45.85 22.43
C LYS A 297 51.11 44.87 21.65
N ALA A 298 51.54 44.33 20.51
CA ALA A 298 50.74 43.35 19.73
C ALA A 298 50.99 41.87 20.10
N LYS A 299 52.11 41.53 20.77
CA LYS A 299 52.50 40.12 21.03
C LYS A 299 51.86 39.49 22.28
N LYS A 300 51.28 40.28 23.20
CA LYS A 300 50.62 39.78 24.44
C LYS A 300 49.12 39.49 24.27
N LYS A 301 48.42 40.14 23.32
CA LYS A 301 46.99 39.87 23.01
C LYS A 301 46.78 38.69 22.03
N ALA A 302 47.79 38.30 21.24
CA ALA A 302 47.70 37.14 20.35
C ALA A 302 47.91 35.79 21.07
N LYS A 303 48.80 35.70 22.07
CA LYS A 303 49.02 34.45 22.83
C LYS A 303 47.83 34.04 23.72
N LYS A 304 47.05 34.99 24.27
CA LYS A 304 45.85 34.70 25.10
C LYS A 304 44.61 34.26 24.30
N LYS A 305 44.48 34.66 23.01
CA LYS A 305 43.38 34.22 22.13
C LYS A 305 43.62 32.84 21.52
N VAL A 306 44.87 32.44 21.28
CA VAL A 306 45.21 31.10 20.74
C VAL A 306 45.09 30.00 21.81
N THR A 307 45.39 30.29 23.08
CA THR A 307 45.25 29.32 24.19
C THR A 307 43.78 29.07 24.58
N LYS A 308 42.92 30.10 24.59
CA LYS A 308 41.46 29.93 24.86
C LYS A 308 40.73 29.16 23.75
N LYS A 309 41.10 29.32 22.47
CA LYS A 309 40.52 28.54 21.34
C LYS A 309 40.96 27.08 21.34
N LYS A 310 42.24 26.78 21.64
CA LYS A 310 42.73 25.38 21.78
C LYS A 310 42.11 24.66 22.98
N ALA A 311 41.90 25.35 24.10
CA ALA A 311 41.22 24.79 25.28
C ALA A 311 39.74 24.47 25.04
N LYS A 312 38.97 25.38 24.41
CA LYS A 312 37.55 25.12 24.04
C LYS A 312 37.41 23.98 23.02
N LYS A 313 38.35 23.82 22.09
CA LYS A 313 38.34 22.73 21.09
C LYS A 313 38.69 21.37 21.73
N LYS A 314 39.65 21.31 22.67
CA LYS A 314 39.96 20.09 23.45
C LYS A 314 38.82 19.68 24.40
N ALA A 315 38.14 20.63 25.03
CA ALA A 315 36.98 20.36 25.89
C ALA A 315 35.77 19.81 25.09
N LYS A 316 35.42 20.43 23.94
CA LYS A 316 34.36 19.92 23.06
C LYS A 316 34.67 18.51 22.52
N LYS A 317 35.94 18.20 22.19
CA LYS A 317 36.35 16.86 21.70
C LYS A 317 36.34 15.79 22.81
N LYS A 318 36.62 16.14 24.07
CA LYS A 318 36.49 15.22 25.22
C LYS A 318 35.02 14.91 25.55
N VAL A 319 34.13 15.90 25.50
CA VAL A 319 32.69 15.71 25.77
C VAL A 319 32.01 14.86 24.69
N THR A 320 32.37 15.04 23.41
CA THR A 320 31.85 14.20 22.32
C THR A 320 32.37 12.76 22.38
N LYS A 321 33.64 12.54 22.73
CA LYS A 321 34.21 11.17 22.88
C LYS A 321 33.61 10.42 24.09
N LYS A 322 33.33 11.10 25.20
CA LYS A 322 32.67 10.50 26.40
C LYS A 322 31.19 10.14 26.12
N LYS A 323 30.45 11.00 25.40
CA LYS A 323 29.07 10.71 24.93
C LYS A 323 29.03 9.54 23.93
N ALA A 324 29.99 9.45 23.01
CA ALA A 324 30.10 8.33 22.07
C ALA A 324 30.40 6.99 22.78
N LYS A 325 31.34 6.98 23.75
CA LYS A 325 31.68 5.77 24.52
C LYS A 325 30.51 5.28 25.40
N LYS A 326 29.70 6.19 25.96
CA LYS A 326 28.48 5.85 26.73
C LYS A 326 27.37 5.31 25.83
N LYS A 327 27.17 5.87 24.62
CA LYS A 327 26.22 5.34 23.62
C LYS A 327 26.63 3.95 23.10
N ALA A 328 27.93 3.70 22.90
CA ALA A 328 28.44 2.39 22.50
C ALA A 328 28.20 1.31 23.58
N LYS A 329 28.54 1.59 24.85
CA LYS A 329 28.28 0.66 25.96
C LYS A 329 26.79 0.32 26.12
N LYS A 330 25.89 1.31 26.00
CA LYS A 330 24.43 1.11 26.09
C LYS A 330 23.86 0.31 24.89
N LYS A 331 24.48 0.40 23.70
CA LYS A 331 24.12 -0.43 22.54
C LYS A 331 24.52 -1.90 22.73
N VAL A 332 25.70 -2.16 23.29
CA VAL A 332 26.20 -3.54 23.52
C VAL A 332 25.35 -4.28 24.55
N THR A 333 24.97 -3.63 25.66
CA THR A 333 24.09 -4.24 26.67
C THR A 333 22.69 -4.52 26.14
N LYS A 334 22.09 -3.59 25.36
CA LYS A 334 20.78 -3.80 24.71
C LYS A 334 20.81 -4.93 23.67
N LYS A 335 21.93 -5.10 22.94
CA LYS A 335 22.12 -6.20 21.97
C LYS A 335 22.24 -7.57 22.67
N LYS A 336 22.96 -7.65 23.79
CA LYS A 336 23.04 -8.88 24.63
C LYS A 336 21.68 -9.27 25.22
N ALA A 337 20.90 -8.30 25.72
CA ALA A 337 19.55 -8.55 26.24
C ALA A 337 18.59 -9.06 25.14
N LYS A 338 18.61 -8.44 23.95
CA LYS A 338 17.78 -8.85 22.80
C LYS A 338 18.15 -10.26 22.29
N LYS A 339 19.43 -10.64 22.35
CA LYS A 339 19.90 -12.01 21.99
C LYS A 339 19.42 -13.06 23.00
N LYS A 340 19.46 -12.78 24.31
CA LYS A 340 18.91 -13.68 25.36
C LYS A 340 17.39 -13.86 25.23
N ALA A 341 16.64 -12.78 24.95
CA ALA A 341 15.20 -12.86 24.72
C ALA A 341 14.84 -13.69 23.48
N LYS A 342 15.53 -13.48 22.36
CA LYS A 342 15.33 -14.29 21.12
C LYS A 342 15.59 -15.78 21.37
N LYS A 343 16.63 -16.14 22.12
CA LYS A 343 16.96 -17.54 22.44
C LYS A 343 15.91 -18.23 23.33
N LYS A 344 15.26 -17.50 24.25
CA LYS A 344 14.13 -18.03 25.04
C LYS A 344 12.88 -18.26 24.18
N VAL A 345 12.57 -17.36 23.25
CA VAL A 345 11.40 -17.48 22.34
C VAL A 345 11.56 -18.64 21.37
N THR A 346 12.77 -18.86 20.81
CA THR A 346 13.03 -20.00 19.92
C THR A 346 12.91 -21.34 20.64
N LYS A 347 13.40 -21.45 21.89
CA LYS A 347 13.26 -22.68 22.70
C LYS A 347 11.78 -22.99 23.04
N LYS A 348 10.96 -21.97 23.36
CA LYS A 348 9.50 -22.14 23.56
C LYS A 348 8.78 -22.58 22.27
N LYS A 349 9.12 -21.98 21.12
CA LYS A 349 8.53 -22.35 19.81
C LYS A 349 8.89 -23.80 19.40
N ALA A 350 10.12 -24.24 19.65
CA ALA A 350 10.54 -25.62 19.39
C ALA A 350 9.74 -26.63 20.24
N LYS A 351 9.58 -26.36 21.54
CA LYS A 351 8.79 -27.22 22.45
C LYS A 351 7.31 -27.31 22.03
N LYS A 352 6.70 -26.20 21.55
CA LYS A 352 5.31 -26.18 21.04
C LYS A 352 5.17 -26.95 19.72
N LYS A 353 6.14 -26.85 18.80
CA LYS A 353 6.17 -27.64 17.55
C LYS A 353 6.28 -29.15 17.81
N ALA A 354 7.12 -29.55 18.77
CA ALA A 354 7.26 -30.95 19.16
C ALA A 354 5.94 -31.53 19.70
N LYS A 355 5.26 -30.82 20.62
CA LYS A 355 3.94 -31.25 21.13
C LYS A 355 2.88 -31.40 20.02
N LYS A 356 2.84 -30.46 19.06
CA LYS A 356 1.89 -30.49 17.94
C LYS A 356 2.17 -31.62 16.94
N LYS A 357 3.43 -32.03 16.76
CA LYS A 357 3.79 -33.22 15.94
C LYS A 357 3.29 -34.52 16.59
N VAL A 358 3.44 -34.67 17.91
CA VAL A 358 3.00 -35.86 18.64
C VAL A 358 1.47 -36.02 18.58
N THR A 359 0.70 -34.93 18.74
CA THR A 359 -0.77 -34.98 18.63
C THR A 359 -1.24 -35.31 17.20
N LYS A 360 -0.62 -34.74 16.16
CA LYS A 360 -0.94 -35.06 14.76
C LYS A 360 -0.64 -36.52 14.41
N LYS A 361 0.45 -37.09 14.95
CA LYS A 361 0.80 -38.51 14.76
C LYS A 361 -0.22 -39.45 15.42
N LYS A 362 -0.69 -39.12 16.65
CA LYS A 362 -1.77 -39.87 17.33
C LYS A 362 -3.10 -39.80 16.57
N ALA A 363 -3.47 -38.63 16.04
CA ALA A 363 -4.70 -38.46 15.24
C ALA A 363 -4.67 -39.29 13.94
N LYS A 364 -3.53 -39.28 13.22
CA LYS A 364 -3.35 -40.08 11.99
C LYS A 364 -3.44 -41.59 12.25
N LYS A 365 -2.93 -42.08 13.39
CA LYS A 365 -3.06 -43.49 13.82
C LYS A 365 -4.51 -43.87 14.12
N LYS A 366 -5.29 -43.00 14.80
CA LYS A 366 -6.73 -43.21 15.05
C LYS A 366 -7.54 -43.25 13.74
N ALA A 367 -7.25 -42.36 12.79
CA ALA A 367 -7.93 -42.34 11.49
C ALA A 367 -7.68 -43.63 10.68
N LYS A 368 -6.42 -44.11 10.60
CA LYS A 368 -6.08 -45.38 9.93
C LYS A 368 -6.82 -46.58 10.54
N LYS A 369 -6.99 -46.62 11.88
CA LYS A 369 -7.73 -47.68 12.59
C LYS A 369 -9.24 -47.64 12.29
N LYS A 370 -9.83 -46.46 12.09
CA LYS A 370 -11.25 -46.32 11.68
C LYS A 370 -11.48 -46.80 10.24
N VAL A 371 -10.58 -46.47 9.31
CA VAL A 371 -10.69 -46.88 7.89
C VAL A 371 -10.60 -48.40 7.74
N THR A 372 -9.67 -49.03 8.45
CA THR A 372 -9.52 -50.50 8.46
C THR A 372 -10.76 -51.20 9.04
N LYS A 373 -11.32 -50.70 10.15
CA LYS A 373 -12.58 -51.22 10.72
C LYS A 373 -13.78 -51.07 9.77
N LYS A 374 -13.86 -49.95 9.02
CA LYS A 374 -14.92 -49.71 8.01
C LYS A 374 -14.78 -50.66 6.81
N LYS A 375 -13.54 -50.91 6.33
CA LYS A 375 -13.27 -51.89 5.26
C LYS A 375 -13.63 -53.32 5.70
N ALA A 376 -13.29 -53.71 6.93
CA ALA A 376 -13.65 -55.02 7.49
C ALA A 376 -15.17 -55.23 7.55
N ARG A 377 -15.93 -54.23 8.04
CA ARG A 377 -17.40 -54.26 8.06
C ARG A 377 -18.02 -54.39 6.67
N LYS A 378 -17.49 -53.69 5.65
CA LYS A 378 -17.96 -53.84 4.26
C LYS A 378 -17.70 -55.25 3.70
N LYS A 379 -16.54 -55.84 3.97
CA LYS A 379 -16.23 -57.23 3.56
C LYS A 379 -17.17 -58.24 4.23
N ALA A 380 -17.46 -58.07 5.52
CA ALA A 380 -18.41 -58.93 6.24
C ALA A 380 -19.82 -58.86 5.64
N LYS A 381 -20.34 -57.65 5.36
CA LYS A 381 -21.66 -57.48 4.71
C LYS A 381 -21.74 -58.18 3.34
N LYS A 382 -20.70 -58.06 2.51
CA LYS A 382 -20.63 -58.77 1.21
C LYS A 382 -20.63 -60.30 1.34
N LYS A 383 -19.99 -60.85 2.38
CA LYS A 383 -20.02 -62.30 2.64
C LYS A 383 -21.42 -62.78 3.04
N VAL A 384 -22.13 -62.01 3.87
CA VAL A 384 -23.50 -62.35 4.29
C VAL A 384 -24.47 -62.32 3.11
N THR A 385 -24.40 -61.30 2.24
CA THR A 385 -25.25 -61.23 1.04
C THR A 385 -24.98 -62.39 0.08
N LYS A 386 -23.71 -62.77 -0.13
CA LYS A 386 -23.34 -63.92 -0.98
C LYS A 386 -23.84 -65.25 -0.41
N LYS A 387 -23.79 -65.44 0.93
CA LYS A 387 -24.38 -66.62 1.59
C LYS A 387 -25.91 -66.65 1.44
N LYS A 388 -26.61 -65.52 1.61
CA LYS A 388 -28.07 -65.43 1.42
C LYS A 388 -28.47 -65.74 -0.03
N ALA A 389 -27.71 -65.25 -1.01
CA ALA A 389 -27.93 -65.55 -2.44
C ALA A 389 -27.77 -67.06 -2.74
N LYS A 390 -26.70 -67.70 -2.24
CA LYS A 390 -26.51 -69.15 -2.38
C LYS A 390 -27.64 -69.97 -1.73
N LYS A 391 -28.14 -69.55 -0.56
CA LYS A 391 -29.24 -70.24 0.13
C LYS A 391 -30.56 -70.10 -0.64
N LYS A 392 -30.84 -68.93 -1.23
CA LYS A 392 -32.00 -68.72 -2.13
C LYS A 392 -31.89 -69.56 -3.40
N ALA A 393 -30.71 -69.64 -4.01
CA ALA A 393 -30.48 -70.47 -5.20
C ALA A 393 -30.71 -71.97 -4.93
N LYS A 394 -30.17 -72.50 -3.81
CA LYS A 394 -30.45 -73.89 -3.38
C LYS A 394 -31.94 -74.15 -3.12
N LYS A 395 -32.65 -73.20 -2.51
CA LYS A 395 -34.10 -73.33 -2.25
C LYS A 395 -34.93 -73.30 -3.53
N LYS A 396 -34.52 -72.54 -4.56
CA LYS A 396 -35.13 -72.57 -5.90
C LYS A 396 -34.86 -73.88 -6.63
N ALA A 397 -33.65 -74.42 -6.56
CA ALA A 397 -33.31 -75.70 -7.18
C ALA A 397 -34.09 -76.88 -6.57
N ARG A 398 -34.31 -76.87 -5.25
CA ARG A 398 -35.12 -77.88 -4.53
C ARG A 398 -36.63 -77.81 -4.80
N ARG A 399 -37.13 -76.75 -5.43
CA ARG A 399 -38.55 -76.60 -5.82
C ARG A 399 -38.81 -76.97 -7.29
N ARG A 400 -37.74 -77.26 -8.05
CA ARG A 400 -37.77 -77.61 -9.47
C ARG A 400 -37.51 -79.09 -9.73
N ARG A 401 -37.07 -79.81 -8.70
CA ARG A 401 -37.23 -81.26 -8.54
C ARG A 401 -38.46 -81.43 -7.66
#